data_AF-A0A2E4ZXU4-F1
#
_entry.id   AF-A0A2E4ZXU4-F1
#
_cell.length_a   1.000
_cell.length_b   1.000
_cell.length_c   1.000
_cell.angle_alpha   90.00
_cell.angle_beta   90.00
_cell.angle_gamma   90.00
#
_symmetry.space_group_name_H-M   'P 1'
#
loop_
_entity.id
_entity.type
_entity.pdbx_description
1 polymer ?
#
loop_
_entity_poly.entity_id
_entity_poly.type
_entity_poly.pdbx_seq_one_letter_code
_entity_poly.pdbx_strand_id
1 'polypeptide(L)'
;MQVYVHKGGKPSGPYGIDQLRQFLDAGQLSPQDHACHDGANWITLAEVPGLIEEVPTGSKRKLAWIGGGALILAAALMTGAVLLSADDEPETPTKETTHSENFVLQASDVVSVYDGDTFKVDLEGIHPIFGDDVSIRVNGIDTPEITGETDEVEALGRKARDFVKEKFASANQIELRNPQRGKYFRILADVYVDGASLAEALKRVGLAKTYDGSGEKPTW
;
A
#
# COMPACT_ATOMS: atom_id res chain seq x y z
N MET A 1 6.18 5.12 26.16
CA MET A 1 5.98 4.59 24.79
C MET A 1 7.34 4.18 24.23
N GLN A 2 7.40 3.04 23.54
CA GLN A 2 8.61 2.56 22.86
C GLN A 2 8.39 2.68 21.36
N VAL A 3 9.37 3.28 20.66
CA VAL A 3 9.26 3.56 19.23
C VAL A 3 10.45 2.95 18.51
N TYR A 4 10.19 2.20 17.45
CA TYR A 4 11.21 1.72 16.53
C TYR A 4 11.34 2.72 15.39
N VAL A 5 12.56 3.01 14.97
CA VAL A 5 12.85 3.97 13.89
C VAL A 5 13.56 3.25 12.77
N HIS A 6 13.25 3.62 11.53
CA HIS A 6 13.89 3.08 10.35
C HIS A 6 14.47 4.23 9.50
N LYS A 7 15.80 4.27 9.40
CA LYS A 7 16.53 5.31 8.66
C LYS A 7 17.43 4.67 7.62
N GLY A 8 17.21 5.01 6.35
CA GLY A 8 18.08 4.59 5.23
C GLY A 8 18.33 3.08 5.17
N GLY A 9 17.29 2.27 5.32
CA GLY A 9 17.40 0.80 5.27
C GLY A 9 17.83 0.11 6.57
N LYS A 10 18.04 0.85 7.67
CA LYS A 10 18.49 0.28 8.95
C LYS A 10 17.45 0.51 10.06
N PRO A 11 16.89 -0.56 10.66
CA PRO A 11 16.05 -0.43 11.84
C PRO A 11 16.89 -0.15 13.09
N SER A 12 16.36 0.64 14.00
CA SER A 12 16.96 0.99 15.27
C SER A 12 15.90 1.22 16.36
N GLY A 13 16.29 1.11 17.64
CA GLY A 13 15.39 1.20 18.79
C GLY A 13 15.28 -0.12 19.58
N PRO A 14 14.28 -0.25 20.48
CA PRO A 14 13.26 0.75 20.77
C PRO A 14 13.81 1.96 21.52
N TYR A 15 13.31 3.15 21.19
CA TYR A 15 13.64 4.41 21.86
C TYR A 15 12.45 4.95 22.64
N GLY A 16 12.74 5.67 23.73
CA GLY A 16 11.77 6.52 24.40
C GLY A 16 11.63 7.88 23.69
N ILE A 17 10.51 8.57 23.91
CA ILE A 17 10.24 9.90 23.33
C ILE A 17 11.38 10.89 23.59
N ASP A 18 11.92 10.95 24.81
CA ASP A 18 13.00 11.89 25.14
C ASP A 18 14.30 11.60 24.39
N GLN A 19 14.58 10.32 24.11
CA GLN A 19 15.75 9.93 23.30
C GLN A 19 15.56 10.35 21.83
N LEU A 20 14.35 10.17 21.30
CA LEU A 20 14.04 10.60 19.93
C LEU A 20 14.14 12.11 19.77
N ARG A 21 13.69 12.89 20.76
CA ARG A 21 13.87 14.36 20.76
C ARG A 21 15.35 14.73 20.70
N GLN A 22 16.19 14.11 21.51
CA GLN A 22 17.64 14.33 21.48
C GLN A 22 18.25 13.99 20.12
N PHE A 23 17.81 12.92 19.46
CA PHE A 23 18.31 12.55 18.13
C PHE A 23 17.83 13.48 17.02
N LEU A 24 16.61 14.01 17.11
CA LEU A 24 16.10 15.04 16.21
C LEU A 24 16.88 16.36 16.37
N ASP A 25 17.09 16.79 17.63
CA ASP A 25 17.85 18.00 17.94
C ASP A 25 19.32 17.90 17.50
N ALA A 26 19.91 16.71 17.59
CA ALA A 26 21.26 16.43 17.13
C ALA A 26 21.37 16.27 15.60
N GLY A 27 20.26 16.34 14.85
CA GLY A 27 20.22 16.09 13.40
C GLY A 27 20.55 14.65 13.01
N GLN A 28 20.57 13.73 13.97
CA GLN A 28 20.81 12.31 13.74
C GLN A 28 19.58 11.60 13.18
N LEU A 29 18.38 12.10 13.47
CA LEU A 29 17.13 11.69 12.86
C LEU A 29 16.46 12.90 12.20
N SER A 30 15.68 12.63 11.16
CA SER A 30 14.84 13.60 10.47
C SER A 30 13.37 13.40 10.87
N PRO A 31 12.55 14.45 10.95
CA PRO A 31 11.10 14.30 11.16
C PRO A 31 10.42 13.39 10.12
N GLN A 32 11.02 13.23 8.95
CA GLN A 32 10.54 12.36 7.86
C GLN A 32 11.01 10.90 7.96
N ASP A 33 11.89 10.57 8.92
CA ASP A 33 12.28 9.18 9.12
C ASP A 33 11.08 8.36 9.63
N HIS A 34 10.97 7.11 9.17
CA HIS A 34 9.83 6.26 9.51
C HIS A 34 9.97 5.71 10.93
N ALA A 35 8.84 5.62 11.62
CA ALA A 35 8.74 5.17 12.99
C ALA A 35 7.50 4.30 13.21
N CYS A 36 7.59 3.34 14.13
CA CYS A 36 6.49 2.47 14.53
C CYS A 36 6.41 2.42 16.05
N HIS A 37 5.27 2.82 16.61
CA HIS A 37 5.06 2.90 18.07
C HIS A 37 3.99 1.94 18.61
N ASP A 38 3.20 1.32 17.73
CA ASP A 38 2.09 0.42 18.05
C ASP A 38 2.30 -1.01 17.54
N GLY A 39 3.43 -1.27 16.86
CA GLY A 39 3.77 -2.57 16.29
C GLY A 39 3.05 -2.93 15.00
N ALA A 40 2.22 -2.03 14.45
CA ALA A 40 1.40 -2.29 13.27
C ALA A 40 1.53 -1.19 12.21
N ASN A 41 1.53 0.07 12.61
CA ASN A 41 1.50 1.22 11.73
C ASN A 41 2.87 1.91 11.69
N TRP A 42 3.36 2.12 10.47
CA TRP A 42 4.55 2.94 10.22
C TRP A 42 4.09 4.35 9.84
N ILE A 43 4.51 5.32 10.63
CA ILE A 43 4.24 6.74 10.46
C ILE A 43 5.57 7.50 10.43
N THR A 44 5.57 8.78 10.09
CA THR A 44 6.80 9.59 10.21
C THR A 44 7.08 9.95 11.67
N LEU A 45 8.34 10.23 12.02
CA LEU A 45 8.68 10.73 13.37
C LEU A 45 7.89 12.01 13.72
N ALA A 46 7.55 12.85 12.72
CA ALA A 46 6.70 14.02 12.94
C ALA A 46 5.30 13.69 13.46
N GLU A 47 4.76 12.52 13.10
CA GLU A 47 3.41 12.08 13.44
C GLU A 47 3.36 11.24 14.72
N VAL A 48 4.52 10.89 15.29
CA VAL A 48 4.58 10.09 16.52
C VAL A 48 3.95 10.87 17.69
N PRO A 49 2.87 10.35 18.32
CA PRO A 49 2.17 11.07 19.37
C PRO A 49 3.09 11.47 20.53
N GLY A 50 3.12 12.76 20.85
CA GLY A 50 3.93 13.32 21.92
C GLY A 50 5.41 13.50 21.59
N LEU A 51 5.87 13.18 20.38
CA LEU A 51 7.25 13.46 19.98
C LEU A 51 7.45 14.95 19.68
N ILE A 52 6.60 15.51 18.82
CA ILE A 52 6.50 16.95 18.56
C ILE A 52 5.24 17.45 19.25
N GLU A 53 5.36 18.38 20.20
CA GLU A 53 4.18 18.99 20.82
C GLU A 53 3.47 19.86 19.79
N GLU A 54 2.22 19.54 19.47
CA GLU A 54 1.36 20.46 18.74
C GLU A 54 1.15 21.70 19.60
N VAL A 55 1.66 22.85 19.12
CA VAL A 55 1.41 24.14 19.75
C VAL A 55 -0.11 24.38 19.73
N PRO A 56 -0.78 24.60 20.89
CA PRO A 56 -2.22 24.78 20.92
C PRO A 56 -2.58 26.08 20.20
N THR A 57 -3.13 25.96 18.99
CA THR A 57 -3.62 27.08 18.22
C THR A 57 -4.92 27.63 18.82
N GLY A 58 -4.84 28.80 19.45
CA GLY A 58 -5.82 29.89 19.31
C GLY A 58 -7.25 29.69 19.83
N SER A 59 -7.49 30.22 21.04
CA SER A 59 -8.77 30.56 21.68
C SER A 59 -9.87 31.07 20.72
N LYS A 60 -11.04 30.39 20.71
CA LYS A 60 -12.30 30.95 20.18
C LYS A 60 -13.16 31.44 21.35
N ARG A 61 -13.11 32.75 21.65
CA ARG A 61 -14.13 33.42 22.46
C ARG A 61 -15.41 33.55 21.64
N LYS A 62 -16.51 32.89 22.04
CA LYS A 62 -17.86 33.22 21.54
C LYS A 62 -18.62 34.03 22.59
N LEU A 63 -19.16 35.13 22.07
CA LEU A 63 -19.77 36.28 22.74
C LEU A 63 -21.19 35.93 23.22
N ALA A 64 -21.50 36.19 24.49
CA ALA A 64 -22.84 36.04 25.06
C ALA A 64 -23.77 37.16 24.57
N TRP A 65 -24.92 36.80 24.03
CA TRP A 65 -26.03 37.72 23.78
C TRP A 65 -27.07 37.57 24.90
N ILE A 66 -27.38 38.69 25.56
CA ILE A 66 -28.43 38.86 26.56
C ILE A 66 -29.66 39.44 25.84
N GLY A 67 -30.86 38.95 26.19
CA GLY A 67 -32.16 39.56 25.89
C GLY A 67 -32.98 38.70 24.92
N GLY A 68 -34.27 38.44 25.10
CA GLY A 68 -35.29 38.89 26.04
C GLY A 68 -36.51 37.98 25.83
N GLY A 69 -37.32 37.77 26.88
CA GLY A 69 -38.25 36.65 26.96
C GLY A 69 -39.54 36.72 26.15
N ALA A 70 -40.28 35.61 26.21
CA ALA A 70 -41.75 35.57 26.16
C ALA A 70 -42.24 34.21 26.70
N LEU A 71 -42.90 34.27 27.86
CA LEU A 71 -43.77 33.23 28.40
C LEU A 71 -44.96 33.01 27.44
N ILE A 72 -45.29 31.78 27.06
CA ILE A 72 -46.68 31.36 26.81
C ILE A 72 -46.91 29.98 27.43
N LEU A 73 -47.74 29.96 28.47
CA LEU A 73 -48.40 28.79 29.05
C LEU A 73 -49.66 28.49 28.24
N ALA A 74 -49.80 27.27 27.72
CA ALA A 74 -51.09 26.70 27.35
C ALA A 74 -51.04 25.17 27.54
N ALA A 75 -51.87 24.68 28.46
CA ALA A 75 -52.09 23.27 28.72
C ALA A 75 -53.31 22.78 27.92
N ALA A 76 -53.19 21.63 27.25
CA ALA A 76 -54.31 20.72 26.96
C ALA A 76 -53.79 19.33 26.59
N LEU A 77 -54.19 18.31 27.37
CA LEU A 77 -53.99 16.89 27.12
C LEU A 77 -54.89 16.39 25.97
N MET A 78 -54.38 15.46 25.14
CA MET A 78 -54.82 14.05 25.10
C MET A 78 -54.23 13.28 23.90
N THR A 79 -53.69 12.10 24.22
CA THR A 79 -53.54 10.87 23.40
C THR A 79 -52.59 10.85 22.19
N GLY A 80 -51.48 10.15 22.37
CA GLY A 80 -51.19 8.97 21.55
C GLY A 80 -50.37 9.16 20.28
N ALA A 81 -49.03 9.23 20.42
CA ALA A 81 -48.10 8.56 19.52
C ALA A 81 -46.73 8.51 20.20
N VAL A 82 -46.20 7.30 20.36
CA VAL A 82 -44.79 7.06 20.64
C VAL A 82 -44.01 7.61 19.43
N LEU A 83 -43.33 8.74 19.60
CA LEU A 83 -42.20 9.11 18.75
C LEU A 83 -40.95 8.94 19.61
N LEU A 84 -40.21 7.86 19.34
CA LEU A 84 -38.84 7.73 19.81
C LEU A 84 -38.07 8.93 19.29
N SER A 85 -37.55 9.76 20.19
CA SER A 85 -36.42 10.63 19.87
C SER A 85 -35.28 9.69 19.49
N ALA A 86 -35.05 9.55 18.19
CA ALA A 86 -33.77 9.10 17.68
C ALA A 86 -32.78 10.23 18.02
N ASP A 87 -31.89 9.94 18.96
CA ASP A 87 -30.66 10.73 19.13
C ASP A 87 -29.90 10.61 17.80
N ASP A 88 -30.08 11.61 16.94
CA ASP A 88 -29.33 11.79 15.70
C ASP A 88 -27.94 12.29 16.09
N GLU A 89 -27.11 11.38 16.61
CA GLU A 89 -25.67 11.54 16.70
C GLU A 89 -25.16 11.82 15.28
N PRO A 90 -24.41 12.92 15.04
CA PRO A 90 -23.90 13.20 13.71
C PRO A 90 -22.91 12.10 13.32
N GLU A 91 -23.36 11.17 12.48
CA GLU A 91 -22.49 10.17 11.90
C GLU A 91 -21.36 10.91 11.17
N THR A 92 -20.15 10.80 11.73
CA THR A 92 -18.91 11.18 11.06
C THR A 92 -18.93 10.56 9.67
N PRO A 93 -18.57 11.29 8.60
CA PRO A 93 -18.56 10.74 7.25
C PRO A 93 -17.54 9.60 7.20
N THR A 94 -18.04 8.38 7.30
CA THR A 94 -17.30 7.17 7.01
C THR A 94 -16.93 7.24 5.54
N LYS A 95 -15.66 7.53 5.27
CA LYS A 95 -15.07 7.26 3.97
C LYS A 95 -15.19 5.75 3.75
N GLU A 96 -16.27 5.32 3.13
CA GLU A 96 -16.34 4.01 2.50
C GLU A 96 -15.26 3.98 1.41
N THR A 97 -14.10 3.46 1.81
CA THR A 97 -13.00 3.21 0.89
C THR A 97 -13.42 1.98 0.12
N THR A 98 -14.02 2.20 -1.04
CA THR A 98 -14.18 1.16 -2.05
C THR A 98 -12.78 0.67 -2.38
N HIS A 99 -12.37 -0.42 -1.75
CA HIS A 99 -11.15 -1.13 -2.13
C HIS A 99 -11.35 -1.63 -3.55
N SER A 100 -10.85 -0.87 -4.53
CA SER A 100 -10.51 -1.39 -5.84
C SER A 100 -9.70 -2.66 -5.61
N GLU A 101 -10.24 -3.83 -5.94
CA GLU A 101 -9.56 -5.12 -5.79
C GLU A 101 -8.27 -5.21 -6.63
N ASN A 102 -8.09 -4.29 -7.58
CA ASN A 102 -6.91 -4.20 -8.42
C ASN A 102 -5.89 -3.24 -7.79
N PHE A 103 -4.66 -3.72 -7.66
CA PHE A 103 -3.52 -2.91 -7.27
C PHE A 103 -2.90 -2.29 -8.52
N VAL A 104 -2.82 -0.97 -8.59
CA VAL A 104 -2.31 -0.25 -9.76
C VAL A 104 -0.89 0.23 -9.48
N LEU A 105 0.01 -0.08 -10.39
CA LEU A 105 1.42 0.30 -10.40
C LEU A 105 1.70 1.23 -11.58
N GLN A 106 2.66 2.13 -11.38
CA GLN A 106 3.29 2.91 -12.43
C GLN A 106 4.54 2.18 -12.95
N ALA A 107 4.98 2.53 -14.15
CA ALA A 107 6.23 1.99 -14.70
C ALA A 107 7.45 2.31 -13.82
N SER A 108 7.42 3.44 -13.08
CA SER A 108 8.46 3.84 -12.12
C SER A 108 8.58 2.91 -10.92
N ASP A 109 7.50 2.21 -10.57
CA ASP A 109 7.46 1.32 -9.42
C ASP A 109 8.17 0.00 -9.74
N VAL A 110 8.39 -0.32 -11.02
CA VAL A 110 9.10 -1.53 -11.44
C VAL A 110 10.61 -1.33 -11.32
N VAL A 111 11.21 -2.03 -10.36
CA VAL A 111 12.66 -1.99 -10.08
C VAL A 111 13.45 -2.82 -11.08
N SER A 112 12.99 -4.05 -11.34
CA SER A 112 13.68 -4.98 -12.22
C SER A 112 12.75 -6.05 -12.79
N VAL A 113 13.08 -6.52 -13.99
CA VAL A 113 12.46 -7.70 -14.61
C VAL A 113 13.50 -8.78 -14.63
N TYR A 114 13.28 -9.85 -13.86
CA TYR A 114 14.25 -10.93 -13.67
C TYR A 114 14.20 -11.90 -14.86
N ASP A 115 13.02 -12.44 -15.15
CA ASP A 115 12.69 -13.33 -16.26
C ASP A 115 11.38 -12.86 -16.92
N GLY A 116 10.77 -13.69 -17.78
CA GLY A 116 9.54 -13.31 -18.49
C GLY A 116 8.28 -13.31 -17.61
N ASP A 117 8.29 -13.97 -16.45
CA ASP A 117 7.11 -14.11 -15.58
C ASP A 117 7.33 -13.57 -14.16
N THR A 118 8.50 -13.01 -13.86
CA THR A 118 8.88 -12.52 -12.55
C THR A 118 9.58 -11.17 -12.65
N PHE A 119 9.02 -10.18 -11.94
CA PHE A 119 9.57 -8.84 -11.81
C PHE A 119 9.50 -8.38 -10.36
N LYS A 120 10.19 -7.29 -10.04
CA LYS A 120 10.19 -6.68 -8.72
C LYS A 120 9.66 -5.26 -8.77
N VAL A 121 8.98 -4.87 -7.70
CA VAL A 121 8.41 -3.54 -7.54
C VAL A 121 8.74 -2.95 -6.18
N ASP A 122 8.81 -1.63 -6.12
CA ASP A 122 8.81 -0.86 -4.88
C ASP A 122 7.41 -0.29 -4.64
N LEU A 123 6.88 -0.50 -3.43
CA LEU A 123 5.55 -0.03 -3.02
C LEU A 123 5.70 1.19 -2.11
N GLU A 124 5.38 2.37 -2.65
CA GLU A 124 5.47 3.62 -1.92
C GLU A 124 4.58 3.63 -0.66
N GLY A 125 5.09 4.19 0.43
CA GLY A 125 4.37 4.28 1.71
C GLY A 125 4.28 2.97 2.50
N ILE A 126 4.88 1.89 2.00
CA ILE A 126 5.00 0.61 2.70
C ILE A 126 6.40 0.48 3.30
N HIS A 127 6.49 -0.04 4.53
CA HIS A 127 7.79 -0.22 5.19
C HIS A 127 8.76 -1.06 4.31
N PRO A 128 10.04 -0.69 4.17
CA PRO A 128 10.99 -1.33 3.27
C PRO A 128 11.05 -2.87 3.30
N ILE A 129 10.92 -3.49 4.47
CA ILE A 129 10.84 -4.97 4.60
C ILE A 129 9.69 -5.59 3.77
N PHE A 130 8.61 -4.85 3.56
CA PHE A 130 7.40 -5.28 2.85
C PHE A 130 7.16 -4.53 1.54
N GLY A 131 7.80 -3.37 1.36
CA GLY A 131 7.57 -2.46 0.25
C GLY A 131 8.67 -2.48 -0.80
N ASP A 132 9.93 -2.72 -0.41
CA ASP A 132 11.05 -2.67 -1.35
C ASP A 132 11.27 -4.03 -2.02
N ASP A 133 11.64 -4.04 -3.29
CA ASP A 133 12.08 -5.22 -4.04
C ASP A 133 11.05 -6.39 -4.03
N VAL A 134 9.76 -6.07 -3.92
CA VAL A 134 8.67 -7.04 -3.80
C VAL A 134 8.56 -7.85 -5.08
N SER A 135 8.85 -9.14 -5.00
CA SER A 135 8.77 -10.04 -6.15
C SER A 135 7.31 -10.33 -6.53
N ILE A 136 6.94 -10.00 -7.76
CA ILE A 136 5.67 -10.33 -8.40
C ILE A 136 5.91 -11.41 -9.44
N ARG A 137 5.16 -12.51 -9.36
CA ARG A 137 5.12 -13.56 -10.36
C ARG A 137 3.78 -13.56 -11.09
N VAL A 138 3.84 -13.53 -12.41
CA VAL A 138 2.69 -13.61 -13.30
C VAL A 138 2.04 -14.97 -13.12
N ASN A 139 0.75 -14.96 -12.79
CA ASN A 139 -0.02 -16.16 -12.53
C ASN A 139 -0.33 -16.94 -13.82
N GLY A 140 -0.43 -18.27 -13.70
CA GLY A 140 -0.87 -19.16 -14.78
C GLY A 140 0.14 -19.43 -15.91
N ILE A 141 1.37 -18.94 -15.80
CA ILE A 141 2.42 -19.19 -16.79
C ILE A 141 3.77 -19.58 -16.18
N ASP A 142 4.60 -20.20 -17.02
CA ASP A 142 6.03 -20.36 -16.86
C ASP A 142 6.73 -19.81 -18.10
N THR A 143 7.91 -19.23 -17.92
CA THR A 143 8.77 -18.69 -18.99
C THR A 143 10.16 -19.33 -18.89
N PRO A 144 10.95 -19.40 -19.99
CA PRO A 144 12.27 -19.97 -19.93
C PRO A 144 13.15 -19.13 -18.99
N GLU A 145 13.87 -19.81 -18.11
CA GLU A 145 14.73 -19.16 -17.11
C GLU A 145 15.96 -18.56 -17.80
N ILE A 146 16.36 -17.35 -17.38
CA ILE A 146 17.59 -16.71 -17.89
C ILE A 146 18.87 -17.48 -17.49
N THR A 147 18.78 -18.35 -16.49
CA THR A 147 19.83 -19.28 -16.06
C THR A 147 19.50 -20.71 -16.48
N GLY A 148 18.83 -20.87 -17.62
CA GLY A 148 18.45 -22.17 -18.19
C GLY A 148 19.66 -23.08 -18.44
N GLU A 149 19.41 -24.38 -18.57
CA GLU A 149 20.45 -25.40 -18.69
C GLU A 149 21.20 -25.37 -20.04
N THR A 150 20.59 -24.79 -21.07
CA THR A 150 21.14 -24.70 -22.42
C THR A 150 21.15 -23.26 -22.93
N ASP A 151 22.08 -22.95 -23.83
CA ASP A 151 22.20 -21.63 -24.46
C ASP A 151 20.91 -21.20 -25.17
N GLU A 152 20.15 -22.16 -25.73
CA GLU A 152 18.86 -21.92 -26.39
C GLU A 152 17.80 -21.47 -25.39
N VAL A 153 17.69 -22.14 -24.23
CA VAL A 153 16.75 -21.78 -23.17
C VAL A 153 17.13 -20.43 -22.56
N GLU A 154 18.41 -20.18 -22.31
CA GLU A 154 18.89 -18.89 -21.84
C GLU A 154 18.55 -17.75 -22.83
N ALA A 155 18.76 -17.97 -24.13
CA ALA A 155 18.42 -16.99 -25.16
C ALA A 155 16.91 -16.71 -25.21
N LEU A 156 16.07 -17.74 -25.07
CA LEU A 156 14.63 -17.58 -24.97
C LEU A 156 14.23 -16.82 -23.69
N GLY A 157 14.88 -17.10 -22.56
CA GLY A 157 14.62 -16.41 -21.29
C GLY A 157 14.98 -14.93 -21.37
N ARG A 158 16.12 -14.59 -21.98
CA ARG A 158 16.50 -13.19 -22.25
C ARG A 158 15.47 -12.50 -23.15
N LYS A 159 15.00 -13.18 -24.20
CA LYS A 159 13.96 -12.67 -25.09
C LYS A 159 12.64 -12.43 -24.37
N ALA A 160 12.22 -13.33 -23.49
CA ALA A 160 11.01 -13.18 -22.67
C ALA A 160 11.12 -11.98 -21.71
N ARG A 161 12.24 -11.87 -21.00
CA ARG A 161 12.53 -10.73 -20.12
C ARG A 161 12.52 -9.40 -20.86
N ASP A 162 13.19 -9.33 -22.00
CA ASP A 162 13.33 -8.08 -22.77
C ASP A 162 11.98 -7.66 -23.37
N PHE A 163 11.14 -8.62 -23.79
CA PHE A 163 9.75 -8.35 -24.18
C PHE A 163 8.94 -7.69 -23.05
N VAL A 164 9.05 -8.19 -21.82
CA VAL A 164 8.35 -7.61 -20.66
C VAL A 164 8.89 -6.21 -20.34
N LYS A 165 10.21 -6.01 -20.36
CA LYS A 165 10.83 -4.70 -20.16
C LYS A 165 10.32 -3.66 -21.14
N GLU A 166 10.25 -4.00 -22.42
CA GLU A 166 9.70 -3.11 -23.45
C GLU A 166 8.24 -2.75 -23.18
N LYS A 167 7.42 -3.73 -22.78
CA LYS A 167 6.02 -3.50 -22.42
C LYS A 167 5.88 -2.53 -21.25
N PHE A 168 6.62 -2.76 -20.16
CA PHE A 168 6.58 -1.90 -18.97
C PHE A 168 7.13 -0.51 -19.23
N ALA A 169 8.19 -0.37 -20.03
CA ALA A 169 8.75 0.94 -20.37
C ALA A 169 7.76 1.83 -21.14
N SER A 170 6.84 1.23 -21.90
CA SER A 170 5.78 1.94 -22.63
C SER A 170 4.43 2.00 -21.90
N ALA A 171 4.32 1.41 -20.71
CA ALA A 171 3.07 1.27 -20.00
C ALA A 171 2.63 2.60 -19.37
N ASN A 172 1.35 2.96 -19.55
CA ASN A 172 0.75 4.03 -18.73
C ASN A 172 0.35 3.49 -17.35
N GLN A 173 -0.06 2.23 -17.31
CA GLN A 173 -0.52 1.57 -16.09
C GLN A 173 -0.24 0.07 -16.14
N ILE A 174 0.19 -0.47 -14.98
CA ILE A 174 0.32 -1.90 -14.75
C ILE A 174 -0.65 -2.28 -13.62
N GLU A 175 -1.55 -3.21 -13.87
CA GLU A 175 -2.51 -3.70 -12.86
C GLU A 175 -2.12 -5.09 -12.40
N LEU A 176 -2.08 -5.27 -11.08
CA LEU A 176 -2.07 -6.57 -10.43
C LEU A 176 -3.51 -6.90 -10.04
N ARG A 177 -4.11 -7.86 -10.73
CA ARG A 177 -5.45 -8.37 -10.41
C ARG A 177 -5.34 -9.67 -9.65
N ASN A 178 -6.30 -9.92 -8.76
CA ASN A 178 -6.35 -11.10 -7.90
C ASN A 178 -5.02 -11.42 -7.18
N PRO A 179 -4.34 -10.42 -6.55
CA PRO A 179 -3.05 -10.67 -5.93
C PRO A 179 -3.18 -11.64 -4.76
N GLN A 180 -2.29 -12.64 -4.73
CA GLN A 180 -2.24 -13.69 -3.71
C GLN A 180 -0.82 -13.84 -3.17
N ARG A 181 -0.70 -14.29 -1.92
CA ARG A 181 0.62 -14.65 -1.36
C ARG A 181 1.12 -15.94 -2.03
N GLY A 182 2.29 -15.86 -2.64
CA GLY A 182 3.03 -17.01 -3.15
C GLY A 182 3.96 -17.62 -2.11
N LYS A 183 4.60 -18.73 -2.49
CA LYS A 183 5.74 -19.27 -1.74
C LYS A 183 6.92 -18.30 -1.79
N TYR A 184 7.78 -18.31 -0.77
CA TYR A 184 9.00 -17.48 -0.71
C TYR A 184 8.74 -15.97 -0.71
N PHE A 185 7.69 -15.52 -0.01
CA PHE A 185 7.32 -14.11 0.15
C PHE A 185 6.98 -13.32 -1.14
N ARG A 186 6.92 -13.97 -2.31
CA ARG A 186 6.45 -13.33 -3.55
C ARG A 186 4.93 -13.15 -3.57
N ILE A 187 4.47 -12.31 -4.48
CA ILE A 187 3.05 -12.14 -4.82
C ILE A 187 2.80 -12.86 -6.14
N LEU A 188 1.71 -13.63 -6.22
CA LEU A 188 1.18 -14.16 -7.47
C LEU A 188 0.03 -13.26 -7.91
N ALA A 189 0.01 -12.80 -9.17
CA ALA A 189 -1.05 -11.94 -9.66
C ALA A 189 -1.31 -12.14 -11.15
N ASP A 190 -2.54 -11.86 -11.58
CA ASP A 190 -2.85 -11.70 -13.00
C ASP A 190 -2.42 -10.29 -13.42
N VAL A 191 -1.38 -10.21 -14.25
CA VAL A 191 -0.75 -8.93 -14.61
C VAL A 191 -1.31 -8.40 -15.92
N TYR A 192 -1.79 -7.16 -15.90
CA TYR A 192 -2.30 -6.45 -17.05
C TYR A 192 -1.48 -5.18 -17.29
N VAL A 193 -1.16 -4.90 -18.55
CA VAL A 193 -0.46 -3.69 -19.00
C VAL A 193 -1.39 -2.94 -19.93
N ASP A 194 -1.80 -1.73 -19.56
CA ASP A 194 -2.78 -0.91 -20.30
C ASP A 194 -4.06 -1.70 -20.66
N GLY A 195 -4.55 -2.50 -19.70
CA GLY A 195 -5.75 -3.34 -19.87
C GLY A 195 -5.55 -4.65 -20.65
N ALA A 196 -4.35 -4.94 -21.16
CA ALA A 196 -4.02 -6.18 -21.86
C ALA A 196 -3.27 -7.18 -20.96
N SER A 197 -3.66 -8.45 -20.96
CA SER A 197 -3.00 -9.50 -20.17
C SER A 197 -1.56 -9.75 -20.64
N LEU A 198 -0.60 -9.64 -19.71
CA LEU A 198 0.80 -9.94 -19.96
C LEU A 198 1.02 -11.44 -20.26
N ALA A 199 0.31 -12.31 -19.53
CA ALA A 199 0.37 -13.76 -19.72
C ALA A 199 -0.06 -14.17 -21.13
N GLU A 200 -1.18 -13.63 -21.63
CA GLU A 200 -1.62 -13.90 -23.00
C GLU A 200 -0.67 -13.31 -24.05
N ALA A 201 -0.09 -12.13 -23.78
CA ALA A 201 0.88 -11.52 -24.68
C ALA A 201 2.13 -12.41 -24.85
N LEU A 202 2.69 -12.92 -23.74
CA LEU A 202 3.85 -13.83 -23.75
C LEU A 202 3.54 -15.16 -24.44
N LYS A 203 2.39 -15.77 -24.14
CA LYS A 203 1.97 -17.02 -24.79
C LYS A 203 1.83 -16.85 -26.31
N ARG A 204 1.24 -15.73 -26.75
CA ARG A 204 1.04 -15.44 -28.19
C ARG A 204 2.34 -15.37 -28.98
N VAL A 205 3.42 -14.88 -28.36
CA VAL A 205 4.75 -14.79 -29.00
C VAL A 205 5.62 -16.04 -28.74
N GLY A 206 5.06 -17.08 -28.11
CA GLY A 206 5.76 -18.34 -27.82
C GLY A 206 6.81 -18.23 -26.72
N LEU A 207 6.70 -17.23 -25.82
CA LEU A 207 7.64 -16.99 -24.73
C LEU A 207 7.10 -17.40 -23.36
N ALA A 208 5.90 -17.96 -23.30
CA ALA A 208 5.32 -18.56 -22.10
C ALA A 208 4.57 -19.85 -22.41
N LYS A 209 4.55 -20.78 -21.46
CA LYS A 209 3.72 -21.98 -21.44
C LYS A 209 2.77 -21.91 -20.25
N THR A 210 1.59 -22.50 -20.36
CA THR A 210 0.63 -22.55 -19.24
C THR A 210 1.21 -23.38 -18.11
N TYR A 211 1.19 -22.84 -16.89
CA TYR A 211 1.66 -23.53 -15.69
C TYR A 211 0.97 -22.94 -14.46
N ASP A 212 0.34 -23.79 -13.66
CA ASP A 212 -0.45 -23.36 -12.49
C ASP A 212 0.37 -23.27 -11.20
N GLY A 213 1.68 -23.52 -11.27
CA GLY A 213 2.56 -23.54 -10.11
C GLY A 213 2.60 -24.87 -9.37
N SER A 214 1.95 -25.91 -9.90
CA SER A 214 1.91 -27.26 -9.35
C SER A 214 2.35 -28.32 -10.37
N GLY A 215 2.92 -29.41 -9.88
CA GLY A 215 3.42 -30.50 -10.72
C GLY A 215 4.77 -30.19 -11.37
N GLU A 216 5.04 -30.87 -12.49
CA GLU A 216 6.27 -30.67 -13.26
C GLU A 216 6.19 -29.40 -14.10
N LYS A 217 7.29 -28.63 -14.10
CA LYS A 217 7.41 -27.47 -14.98
C LYS A 217 7.38 -27.89 -16.44
N PRO A 218 6.84 -27.06 -17.34
CA PRO A 218 6.94 -27.31 -18.77
C PRO A 218 8.42 -27.30 -19.20
N THR A 219 8.78 -28.19 -20.11
CA THR A 219 10.12 -28.21 -20.72
C THR A 219 10.27 -27.05 -21.69
N TRP A 220 11.47 -26.51 -21.86
CA TRP A 220 11.77 -25.41 -22.78
C TRP A 220 12.66 -25.86 -23.92
#